data_AF-A0A6B0VDE6-F1
#
_entry.id   AF-A0A6B0VDE6-F1
#
_cell.length_a   1.000
_cell.length_b   1.000
_cell.length_c   1.000
_cell.angle_alpha   90.00
_cell.angle_beta   90.00
_cell.angle_gamma   90.00
#
_symmetry.space_group_name_H-M   'P 1'
#
loop_
_entity.id
_entity.type
_entity.pdbx_description
1 polymer ?
#
loop_
_entity_poly.entity_id
_entity_poly.type
_entity_poly.pdbx_seq_one_letter_code
_entity_poly.pdbx_strand_id
1 'polypeptide(L)'
;KKTEGGWWEGELQVKGKKRQSGWFPASYVKVLGGSGASSSRSSPVPTAFASNTQGEQVRALFPFVAQHEDELSFQKGQVVTVLSKEDPSWWKGELGGHVGLFPSNYVEPLDRADKCSGLQDILFSSSLSTREKKRQGHIYELLSTEENYLKDLTLVKEVFYRPMKQSTLLTDDEVKLIFVNWPELIMCNTKMLKSFRVRQRMSENGIIEMIGDILCENLPYLNPYVRFCSCQVRSMAFIQQKSESDPRFKSFTRIREYTDPMHHDRGYLDEALEKAEQLCNQINEAVKERENSDHLEWAQTHIQCNGISEKLVFNSTTNVLGSRKFLHSGSLTKVKSGKELVGFLFNDFLLLAQPVRDLGRVTNVFMSDRAMNTAYRLYKQPLFLNTVMVQDTSDGSPTDDTFQISAPDYICVFRAANPNEKLLWVKKIKDAAHNYRNTEAKQMKVSAKMQKQSGVGRLLVVVVEGRNLRNGSPQGKTALGRSPEPPVVATGCMRS
;
A
#
# COMPACT_ATOMS: atom_id res chain seq x y z
N LYS A 1 -16.58 -13.07 -22.93
CA LYS A 1 -17.80 -13.47 -22.17
C LYS A 1 -17.88 -12.69 -20.86
N LYS A 2 -19.05 -12.46 -20.26
CA LYS A 2 -19.22 -11.78 -18.96
C LYS A 2 -19.90 -12.72 -17.96
N THR A 3 -19.43 -12.78 -16.73
CA THR A 3 -20.11 -13.48 -15.61
C THR A 3 -20.88 -12.47 -14.74
N GLU A 4 -21.90 -12.95 -14.02
CA GLU A 4 -22.66 -12.13 -13.04
C GLU A 4 -21.78 -11.59 -11.90
N GLY A 5 -20.65 -12.25 -11.61
CA GLY A 5 -19.63 -11.80 -10.65
C GLY A 5 -18.66 -10.74 -11.17
N GLY A 6 -18.91 -10.14 -12.34
CA GLY A 6 -18.11 -9.03 -12.86
C GLY A 6 -16.77 -9.43 -13.48
N TRP A 7 -16.60 -10.67 -13.95
CA TRP A 7 -15.39 -11.12 -14.67
C TRP A 7 -15.62 -11.18 -16.18
N TRP A 8 -14.65 -10.69 -16.93
CA TRP A 8 -14.66 -10.61 -18.38
C TRP A 8 -13.57 -11.49 -18.96
N GLU A 9 -13.90 -12.27 -19.98
CA GLU A 9 -12.94 -13.02 -20.78
C GLU A 9 -12.54 -12.20 -22.00
N GLY A 10 -11.23 -11.98 -22.18
CA GLY A 10 -10.70 -11.27 -23.34
C GLY A 10 -9.31 -11.76 -23.75
N GLU A 11 -8.83 -11.23 -24.88
CA GLU A 11 -7.58 -11.64 -25.53
C GLU A 11 -6.60 -10.46 -25.56
N LEU A 12 -5.38 -10.68 -25.06
CA LEU A 12 -4.34 -9.66 -25.02
C LEU A 12 -3.59 -9.62 -26.37
N GLN A 13 -3.70 -8.50 -27.09
CA GLN A 13 -2.87 -8.22 -28.26
C GLN A 13 -1.70 -7.29 -27.91
N VAL A 14 -0.51 -7.87 -27.79
CA VAL A 14 0.76 -7.12 -27.72
C VAL A 14 1.48 -7.30 -29.05
N LYS A 15 1.85 -6.19 -29.72
CA LYS A 15 2.63 -6.23 -30.97
C LYS A 15 3.90 -7.06 -30.75
N GLY A 16 4.06 -8.13 -31.52
CA GLY A 16 5.24 -9.01 -31.48
C GLY A 16 5.21 -10.16 -30.47
N LYS A 17 4.10 -10.40 -29.76
CA LYS A 17 3.93 -11.60 -28.90
C LYS A 17 2.71 -12.44 -29.29
N LYS A 18 2.78 -13.75 -29.02
CA LYS A 18 1.65 -14.67 -29.22
C LYS A 18 0.44 -14.23 -28.40
N ARG A 19 -0.73 -14.34 -29.01
CA ARG A 19 -2.04 -14.07 -28.41
C ARG A 19 -2.26 -14.94 -27.17
N GLN A 20 -2.73 -14.31 -26.09
CA GLN A 20 -3.07 -14.99 -24.83
C GLN A 20 -4.48 -14.58 -24.41
N SER A 21 -5.33 -15.57 -24.12
CA SER A 21 -6.68 -15.38 -23.62
C SER A 21 -6.74 -15.63 -22.11
N GLY A 22 -7.57 -14.87 -21.41
CA GLY A 22 -7.73 -14.99 -19.95
C GLY A 22 -8.92 -14.22 -19.41
N TRP A 23 -9.23 -14.49 -18.14
CA TRP A 23 -10.29 -13.81 -17.40
C TRP A 23 -9.69 -12.68 -16.55
N PHE A 24 -10.31 -11.50 -16.61
CA PHE A 24 -9.93 -10.33 -15.84
C PHE A 24 -11.17 -9.65 -15.24
N PRO A 25 -11.06 -8.96 -14.10
CA PRO A 25 -12.19 -8.25 -13.53
C PRO A 25 -12.61 -7.07 -14.41
N ALA A 26 -13.92 -6.85 -14.54
CA ALA A 26 -14.50 -5.75 -15.33
C ALA A 26 -14.01 -4.37 -14.90
N SER A 27 -13.70 -4.19 -13.61
CA SER A 27 -13.23 -2.94 -13.03
C SER A 27 -11.81 -2.53 -13.46
N TYR A 28 -11.07 -3.42 -14.13
CA TYR A 28 -9.67 -3.21 -14.54
C TYR A 28 -9.56 -2.85 -16.02
N VAL A 29 -10.70 -2.75 -16.73
CA VAL A 29 -10.75 -2.43 -18.15
C VAL A 29 -11.80 -1.35 -18.43
N LYS A 30 -11.50 -0.47 -19.39
CA LYS A 30 -12.45 0.52 -19.89
C LYS A 30 -12.95 0.06 -21.26
N VAL A 31 -14.27 -0.08 -21.42
CA VAL A 31 -14.86 -0.39 -22.73
C VAL A 31 -14.65 0.83 -23.62
N LEU A 32 -13.97 0.63 -24.74
CA LEU A 32 -13.95 1.60 -25.82
C LEU A 32 -15.28 1.42 -26.56
N GLY A 33 -16.23 2.31 -26.33
CA GLY A 33 -17.61 2.19 -26.78
C GLY A 33 -17.73 2.27 -28.30
N GLY A 34 -18.40 1.27 -28.89
CA GLY A 34 -19.05 1.37 -30.19
C GLY A 34 -20.50 1.80 -30.00
N SER A 35 -20.94 2.75 -30.82
CA SER A 35 -22.24 3.42 -30.83
C SER A 35 -23.42 2.46 -31.03
N GLY A 36 -24.53 2.66 -30.31
CA GLY A 36 -25.82 2.00 -30.57
C GLY A 36 -26.83 2.13 -29.43
N ALA A 37 -28.01 2.70 -29.72
CA ALA A 37 -29.04 3.16 -28.79
C ALA A 37 -30.00 2.08 -28.22
N SER A 38 -30.49 2.25 -26.98
CA SER A 38 -31.91 2.53 -26.65
C SER A 38 -32.35 2.16 -25.21
N SER A 39 -32.94 3.15 -24.53
CA SER A 39 -34.09 3.15 -23.59
C SER A 39 -34.24 2.12 -22.45
N SER A 40 -34.23 2.58 -21.19
CA SER A 40 -35.49 2.85 -20.44
C SER A 40 -35.24 3.31 -18.99
N ARG A 41 -35.52 4.62 -18.79
CA ARG A 41 -36.22 5.29 -17.67
C ARG A 41 -36.56 4.49 -16.39
N SER A 42 -36.11 4.99 -15.23
CA SER A 42 -37.01 5.57 -14.20
C SER A 42 -36.24 6.21 -13.04
N SER A 43 -36.35 7.54 -12.93
CA SER A 43 -36.25 8.28 -11.67
C SER A 43 -37.56 9.05 -11.52
N PRO A 44 -38.03 9.31 -10.28
CA PRO A 44 -38.77 10.51 -9.99
C PRO A 44 -37.92 11.44 -9.10
N VAL A 45 -37.57 12.59 -9.67
CA VAL A 45 -37.43 13.90 -8.99
C VAL A 45 -38.89 14.49 -8.94
N PRO A 46 -39.28 15.62 -8.28
CA PRO A 46 -38.47 16.73 -7.76
C PRO A 46 -39.02 17.54 -6.55
N THR A 47 -38.16 18.32 -5.87
CA THR A 47 -38.45 19.73 -5.43
C THR A 47 -37.12 20.38 -4.98
N ALA A 48 -36.42 21.08 -5.87
CA ALA A 48 -36.45 22.53 -6.09
C ALA A 48 -35.81 23.37 -4.96
N PHE A 49 -34.52 23.70 -5.13
CA PHE A 49 -33.97 25.02 -4.83
C PHE A 49 -33.08 25.42 -6.01
N ALA A 50 -33.26 26.67 -6.45
CA ALA A 50 -32.78 27.23 -7.71
C ALA A 50 -31.27 27.06 -7.93
N SER A 51 -30.89 26.41 -9.03
CA SER A 51 -29.52 26.42 -9.55
C SER A 51 -29.30 27.66 -10.40
N ASN A 52 -28.45 28.56 -9.92
CA ASN A 52 -27.74 29.49 -10.79
C ASN A 52 -26.64 28.67 -11.49
N THR A 53 -26.94 28.07 -12.65
CA THR A 53 -25.93 27.38 -13.47
C THR A 53 -25.05 28.41 -14.17
N GLN A 54 -23.96 28.83 -13.53
CA GLN A 54 -22.81 29.37 -14.24
C GLN A 54 -22.11 28.19 -14.92
N GLY A 55 -22.23 28.11 -16.26
CA GLY A 55 -21.39 27.21 -17.06
C GLY A 55 -19.92 27.58 -16.88
N GLU A 56 -19.03 26.59 -16.91
CA GLU A 56 -17.60 26.82 -16.73
C GLU A 56 -17.08 27.81 -17.78
N GLN A 57 -16.57 28.96 -17.33
CA GLN A 57 -16.04 30.00 -18.21
C GLN A 57 -14.53 29.92 -18.28
N VAL A 58 -13.98 30.08 -19.47
CA VAL A 58 -12.53 30.10 -19.72
C VAL A 58 -12.16 31.36 -20.49
N ARG A 59 -10.97 31.91 -20.23
CA ARG A 59 -10.44 33.09 -20.92
C ARG A 59 -9.39 32.67 -21.94
N ALA A 60 -9.46 33.20 -23.15
CA ALA A 60 -8.46 33.00 -24.19
C ALA A 60 -7.10 33.62 -23.83
N LEU A 61 -6.05 32.80 -23.77
CA LEU A 61 -4.66 33.20 -23.52
C LEU A 61 -3.97 33.74 -24.80
N PHE A 62 -4.36 33.21 -25.96
CA PHE A 62 -3.84 33.56 -27.27
C PHE A 62 -5.01 33.76 -28.24
N PRO A 63 -4.86 34.57 -29.30
CA PRO A 63 -5.82 34.58 -30.38
C PRO A 63 -5.78 33.22 -31.10
N PHE A 64 -6.96 32.72 -31.47
CA PHE A 64 -7.11 31.51 -32.26
C PHE A 64 -8.05 31.80 -33.43
N VAL A 65 -7.60 31.47 -34.64
CA VAL A 65 -8.38 31.62 -35.87
C VAL A 65 -8.71 30.21 -36.35
N ALA A 66 -10.01 29.94 -36.45
CA ALA A 66 -10.55 28.67 -36.92
C ALA A 66 -10.01 28.37 -38.33
N GLN A 67 -9.47 27.17 -38.49
CA GLN A 67 -9.01 26.64 -39.77
C GLN A 67 -10.08 25.76 -40.45
N HIS A 68 -11.03 25.27 -39.67
CA HIS A 68 -12.14 24.43 -40.12
C HIS A 68 -13.49 24.98 -39.63
N GLU A 69 -14.58 24.62 -40.31
CA GLU A 69 -15.93 25.15 -40.04
C GLU A 69 -16.49 24.75 -38.68
N ASP A 70 -15.95 23.70 -38.07
CA ASP A 70 -16.32 23.21 -36.74
C ASP A 70 -15.50 23.84 -35.61
N GLU A 71 -14.55 24.71 -35.91
CA GLU A 71 -13.67 25.38 -34.94
C GLU A 71 -14.18 26.78 -34.54
N LEU A 72 -13.92 27.16 -33.29
CA LEU A 72 -14.33 28.44 -32.71
C LEU A 72 -13.18 29.44 -32.71
N SER A 73 -13.30 30.52 -33.49
CA SER A 73 -12.34 31.63 -33.45
C SER A 73 -12.56 32.54 -32.23
N PHE A 74 -11.47 33.01 -31.63
CA PHE A 74 -11.51 34.02 -30.57
C PHE A 74 -10.24 34.86 -30.52
N GLN A 75 -10.36 36.07 -30.01
CA GLN A 75 -9.27 36.98 -29.72
C GLN A 75 -8.78 36.78 -28.28
N LYS A 76 -7.50 37.10 -28.04
CA LYS A 76 -6.90 37.07 -26.70
C LYS A 76 -7.76 37.89 -25.72
N GLY A 77 -8.01 37.30 -24.54
CA GLY A 77 -8.78 37.92 -23.45
C GLY A 77 -10.29 37.70 -23.53
N GLN A 78 -10.82 37.15 -24.63
CA GLN A 78 -12.25 36.83 -24.71
C GLN A 78 -12.61 35.64 -23.82
N VAL A 79 -13.83 35.69 -23.27
CA VAL A 79 -14.35 34.66 -22.36
C VAL A 79 -15.25 33.71 -23.14
N VAL A 80 -14.86 32.45 -23.21
CA VAL A 80 -15.57 31.35 -23.85
C VAL A 80 -16.28 30.54 -22.78
N THR A 81 -17.54 30.18 -23.02
CA THR A 81 -18.29 29.28 -22.13
C THR A 81 -18.04 27.84 -22.58
N VAL A 82 -17.54 26.97 -21.69
CA VAL A 82 -17.23 25.58 -22.03
C VAL A 82 -18.49 24.72 -21.98
N LEU A 83 -18.75 24.01 -23.07
CA LEU A 83 -19.91 23.13 -23.23
C LEU A 83 -19.54 21.65 -23.08
N SER A 84 -18.35 21.22 -23.54
CA SER A 84 -17.85 19.84 -23.37
C SER A 84 -16.32 19.75 -23.40
N LYS A 85 -15.78 18.78 -22.65
CA LYS A 85 -14.34 18.46 -22.53
C LYS A 85 -14.05 16.97 -22.77
N GLU A 86 -14.83 16.34 -23.64
CA GLU A 86 -14.67 14.92 -23.96
C GLU A 86 -13.28 14.59 -24.56
N ASP A 87 -12.72 15.52 -25.33
CA ASP A 87 -11.33 15.44 -25.81
C ASP A 87 -10.39 16.30 -24.93
N PRO A 88 -9.24 15.77 -24.49
CA PRO A 88 -8.31 16.50 -23.63
C PRO A 88 -7.56 17.65 -24.34
N SER A 89 -7.45 17.60 -25.67
CA SER A 89 -6.71 18.58 -26.48
C SER A 89 -7.64 19.60 -27.15
N TRP A 90 -8.89 19.24 -27.41
CA TRP A 90 -9.88 20.10 -28.08
C TRP A 90 -11.20 20.16 -27.29
N TRP A 91 -11.55 21.34 -26.81
CA TRP A 91 -12.80 21.58 -26.06
C TRP A 91 -13.86 22.19 -26.96
N LYS A 92 -15.12 21.91 -26.65
CA LYS A 92 -16.26 22.56 -27.30
C LYS A 92 -16.76 23.69 -26.44
N GLY A 93 -16.92 24.89 -27.00
CA GLY A 93 -17.47 26.02 -26.27
C GLY A 93 -18.20 27.00 -27.14
N GLU A 94 -18.69 28.05 -26.49
CA GLU A 94 -19.53 29.08 -27.07
C GLU A 94 -18.98 30.47 -26.79
N LEU A 95 -18.91 31.29 -27.84
CA LEU A 95 -18.55 32.70 -27.75
C LEU A 95 -19.48 33.52 -28.66
N GLY A 96 -20.22 34.46 -28.07
CA GLY A 96 -21.10 35.36 -28.83
C GLY A 96 -22.17 34.65 -29.67
N GLY A 97 -22.66 33.48 -29.21
CA GLY A 97 -23.65 32.66 -29.93
C GLY A 97 -23.06 31.71 -30.97
N HIS A 98 -21.74 31.74 -31.21
CA HIS A 98 -21.06 30.77 -32.06
C HIS A 98 -20.50 29.62 -31.24
N VAL A 99 -20.76 28.39 -31.69
CA VAL A 99 -20.32 27.16 -31.03
C VAL A 99 -19.32 26.44 -31.92
N GLY A 100 -18.18 26.05 -31.36
CA GLY A 100 -17.15 25.32 -32.09
C GLY A 100 -16.08 24.74 -31.17
N LEU A 101 -15.14 24.02 -31.78
CA LEU A 101 -14.00 23.40 -31.12
C LEU A 101 -12.83 24.36 -31.00
N PHE A 102 -12.10 24.28 -29.90
CA PHE A 102 -10.88 25.05 -29.71
C PHE A 102 -9.85 24.32 -28.86
N PRO A 103 -8.55 24.61 -29.06
CA PRO A 103 -7.49 23.94 -28.32
C PRO A 103 -7.49 24.30 -26.83
N SER A 104 -7.47 23.29 -25.96
CA SER A 104 -7.59 23.45 -24.51
C SER A 104 -6.42 24.21 -23.88
N ASN A 105 -5.24 24.17 -24.50
CA ASN A 105 -4.05 24.90 -24.07
C ASN A 105 -4.04 26.39 -24.46
N TYR A 106 -5.06 26.87 -25.16
CA TYR A 106 -5.21 28.28 -25.55
C TYR A 106 -6.12 29.06 -24.59
N VAL A 107 -6.62 28.42 -23.53
CA VAL A 107 -7.55 29.03 -22.58
C VAL A 107 -7.19 28.72 -21.13
N GLU A 108 -7.65 29.54 -20.19
CA GLU A 108 -7.53 29.31 -18.74
C GLU A 108 -8.90 29.43 -18.03
N PRO A 109 -9.17 28.69 -16.94
CA PRO A 109 -10.41 28.85 -16.17
C PRO A 109 -10.56 30.25 -15.56
N LEU A 110 -11.73 30.87 -15.72
CA LEU A 110 -12.03 32.22 -15.21
C LEU A 110 -12.10 32.25 -13.66
N ASP A 111 -12.49 31.14 -13.03
CA ASP A 111 -12.58 31.00 -11.56
C ASP A 111 -11.23 31.00 -10.83
N ARG A 112 -10.11 30.93 -11.56
CA ARG A 112 -8.76 31.04 -10.99
C ARG A 112 -8.28 32.48 -10.83
N ALA A 113 -9.03 33.46 -11.33
CA ALA A 113 -8.59 34.86 -11.41
C ALA A 113 -8.43 35.56 -10.05
N ASP A 114 -9.05 35.07 -8.97
CA ASP A 114 -9.04 35.79 -7.68
C ASP A 114 -8.04 35.26 -6.64
N LYS A 115 -7.24 34.22 -6.92
CA LYS A 115 -6.39 33.58 -5.88
C LYS A 115 -4.91 33.40 -6.20
N CYS A 116 -4.41 33.93 -7.31
CA CYS A 116 -2.99 33.84 -7.63
C CYS A 116 -2.50 35.02 -8.47
N SER A 117 -2.48 36.22 -7.88
CA SER A 117 -1.97 37.42 -8.56
C SER A 117 -0.50 37.28 -8.99
N GLY A 118 0.34 36.57 -8.23
CA GLY A 118 1.78 36.46 -8.51
C GLY A 118 2.18 35.58 -9.71
N LEU A 119 1.42 34.53 -10.04
CA LEU A 119 1.83 33.59 -11.11
C LEU A 119 1.62 34.18 -12.51
N GLN A 120 0.61 35.03 -12.68
CA GLN A 120 0.35 35.69 -13.97
C GLN A 120 1.53 36.61 -14.33
N ASP A 121 1.95 37.48 -13.42
CA ASP A 121 3.09 38.38 -13.64
C ASP A 121 4.40 37.64 -13.95
N ILE A 122 4.62 36.49 -13.31
CA ILE A 122 5.79 35.63 -13.55
C ILE A 122 5.77 34.98 -14.94
N LEU A 123 4.62 34.45 -15.38
CA LEU A 123 4.49 33.83 -16.70
C LEU A 123 4.70 34.84 -17.83
N PHE A 124 4.24 36.08 -17.64
CA PHE A 124 4.35 37.16 -18.63
C PHE A 124 5.67 37.95 -18.56
N SER A 125 6.49 37.76 -17.51
CA SER A 125 7.79 38.41 -17.39
C SER A 125 8.75 38.04 -18.53
N SER A 126 9.27 39.04 -19.24
CA SER A 126 10.28 38.85 -20.28
C SER A 126 11.69 38.61 -19.70
N SER A 127 11.91 38.86 -18.42
CA SER A 127 13.21 38.73 -17.76
C SER A 127 13.51 37.31 -17.27
N LEU A 128 12.51 36.42 -17.19
CA LEU A 128 12.66 35.06 -16.70
C LEU A 128 12.84 34.04 -17.83
N SER A 129 13.79 33.11 -17.62
CA SER A 129 13.98 31.99 -18.54
C SER A 129 12.75 31.07 -18.58
N THR A 130 12.54 30.38 -19.71
CA THR A 130 11.46 29.38 -19.85
C THR A 130 11.54 28.28 -18.79
N ARG A 131 12.75 27.92 -18.34
CA ARG A 131 12.98 26.93 -17.29
C ARG A 131 12.48 27.45 -15.94
N GLU A 132 12.78 28.70 -15.60
CA GLU A 132 12.34 29.31 -14.35
C GLU A 132 10.83 29.50 -14.31
N LYS A 133 10.21 29.89 -15.43
CA LYS A 133 8.74 29.96 -15.53
C LYS A 133 8.07 28.63 -15.25
N LYS A 134 8.62 27.51 -15.76
CA LYS A 134 8.12 26.16 -15.47
C LYS A 134 8.32 25.78 -14.00
N ARG A 135 9.49 26.08 -13.44
CA ARG A 135 9.78 25.86 -12.01
C ARG A 135 8.75 26.57 -11.12
N GLN A 136 8.56 27.88 -11.33
CA GLN A 136 7.55 28.66 -10.61
C GLN A 136 6.15 28.07 -10.81
N GLY A 137 5.77 27.71 -12.05
CA GLY A 137 4.50 27.05 -12.32
C GLY A 137 4.25 25.82 -11.44
N HIS A 138 5.24 24.95 -11.27
CA HIS A 138 5.09 23.77 -10.41
C HIS A 138 5.10 24.09 -8.91
N ILE A 139 5.82 25.13 -8.46
CA ILE A 139 5.77 25.60 -7.06
C ILE A 139 4.34 26.06 -6.73
N TYR A 140 3.74 26.87 -7.59
CA TYR A 140 2.38 27.35 -7.39
C TYR A 140 1.32 26.25 -7.56
N GLU A 141 1.56 25.27 -8.43
CA GLU A 141 0.74 24.06 -8.52
C GLU A 141 0.77 23.29 -7.18
N LEU A 142 1.94 23.09 -6.59
CA LEU A 142 2.10 22.47 -5.27
C LEU A 142 1.32 23.23 -4.19
N LEU A 143 1.45 24.55 -4.14
CA LEU A 143 0.75 25.41 -3.16
C LEU A 143 -0.78 25.32 -3.32
N SER A 144 -1.28 25.43 -4.55
CA SER A 144 -2.72 25.41 -4.86
C SER A 144 -3.34 24.05 -4.55
N THR A 145 -2.65 22.97 -4.94
CA THR A 145 -3.13 21.62 -4.71
C THR A 145 -3.12 21.24 -3.23
N GLU A 146 -2.14 21.71 -2.46
CA GLU A 146 -2.11 21.54 -1.00
C GLU A 146 -3.26 22.30 -0.31
N GLU A 147 -3.56 23.52 -0.77
CA GLU A 147 -4.70 24.27 -0.25
C GLU A 147 -6.02 23.51 -0.50
N ASN A 148 -6.23 23.00 -1.71
CA ASN A 148 -7.43 22.25 -2.04
C ASN A 148 -7.52 20.94 -1.25
N TYR A 149 -6.40 20.25 -1.07
CA TYR A 149 -6.36 19.05 -0.27
C TYR A 149 -6.75 19.31 1.20
N LEU A 150 -6.26 20.40 1.81
CA LEU A 150 -6.64 20.75 3.17
C LEU A 150 -8.13 21.15 3.27
N LYS A 151 -8.70 21.80 2.24
CA LYS A 151 -10.15 22.06 2.17
C LYS A 151 -10.93 20.75 2.17
N ASP A 152 -10.52 19.76 1.38
CA ASP A 152 -11.18 18.44 1.33
C ASP A 152 -11.10 17.73 2.68
N LEU A 153 -9.92 17.71 3.32
CA LEU A 153 -9.74 17.15 4.66
C LEU A 153 -10.67 17.82 5.69
N THR A 154 -10.76 19.15 5.63
CA THR A 154 -11.62 19.93 6.52
C THR A 154 -13.09 19.66 6.24
N LEU A 155 -13.49 19.56 4.97
CA LEU A 155 -14.87 19.27 4.58
C LEU A 155 -15.33 17.92 5.15
N VAL A 156 -14.50 16.87 5.04
CA VAL A 156 -14.81 15.56 5.66
C VAL A 156 -14.98 15.69 7.17
N LYS A 157 -14.14 16.52 7.82
CA LYS A 157 -14.26 16.74 9.27
C LYS A 157 -15.57 17.42 9.64
N GLU A 158 -15.96 18.46 8.90
CA GLU A 158 -17.14 19.27 9.19
C GLU A 158 -18.45 18.55 8.86
N VAL A 159 -18.48 17.82 7.74
CA VAL A 159 -19.71 17.19 7.23
C VAL A 159 -19.93 15.80 7.81
N PHE A 160 -18.86 15.05 8.12
CA PHE A 160 -18.99 13.67 8.59
C PHE A 160 -18.44 13.48 10.00
N TYR A 161 -17.16 13.76 10.25
CA TYR A 161 -16.52 13.45 11.54
C TYR A 161 -17.20 14.14 12.73
N ARG A 162 -17.40 15.47 12.66
CA ARG A 162 -17.97 16.25 13.76
C ARG A 162 -19.44 15.85 14.01
N PRO A 163 -20.33 15.77 13.01
CA PRO A 163 -21.70 15.29 13.22
C PRO A 163 -21.76 13.87 13.77
N MET A 164 -20.95 12.94 13.25
CA MET A 164 -20.93 11.55 13.73
C MET A 164 -20.42 11.44 15.18
N LYS A 165 -19.38 12.19 15.53
CA LYS A 165 -18.84 12.22 16.90
C LYS A 165 -19.78 12.86 17.91
N GLN A 166 -20.55 13.86 17.48
CA GLN A 166 -21.55 14.53 18.33
C GLN A 166 -22.87 13.74 18.40
N SER A 167 -23.10 12.84 17.45
CA SER A 167 -24.24 11.93 17.50
C SER A 167 -24.06 10.90 18.62
N THR A 168 -25.15 10.50 19.27
CA THR A 168 -25.15 9.37 20.21
C THR A 168 -25.24 8.00 19.48
N LEU A 169 -25.09 7.98 18.15
CA LEU A 169 -25.24 6.78 17.33
C LEU A 169 -23.98 5.92 17.29
N LEU A 170 -22.82 6.54 17.50
CA LEU A 170 -21.52 5.86 17.48
C LEU A 170 -20.76 6.18 18.75
N THR A 171 -20.09 5.17 19.30
CA THR A 171 -19.11 5.33 20.36
C THR A 171 -17.84 5.99 19.81
N ASP A 172 -17.03 6.58 20.69
CA ASP A 172 -15.74 7.17 20.30
C ASP A 172 -14.81 6.17 19.60
N ASP A 173 -14.89 4.88 19.94
CA ASP A 173 -14.06 3.84 19.33
C ASP A 173 -14.55 3.44 17.93
N GLU A 174 -15.87 3.46 17.69
CA GLU A 174 -16.43 3.27 16.34
C GLU A 174 -16.13 4.46 15.43
N VAL A 175 -16.15 5.69 15.96
CA VAL A 175 -15.71 6.88 15.22
C VAL A 175 -14.22 6.78 14.87
N LYS A 176 -13.38 6.30 15.79
CA LYS A 176 -11.95 6.04 15.52
C LYS A 176 -11.75 4.92 14.50
N LEU A 177 -12.63 3.93 14.43
CA LEU A 177 -12.54 2.87 13.42
C LEU A 177 -12.75 3.42 12.00
N ILE A 178 -13.68 4.37 11.83
CA ILE A 178 -14.01 4.97 10.53
C ILE A 178 -12.97 6.02 10.12
N PHE A 179 -12.62 6.93 11.03
CA PHE A 179 -11.80 8.11 10.70
C PHE A 179 -10.34 8.00 11.15
N VAL A 180 -9.98 6.95 11.90
CA VAL A 180 -8.63 6.69 12.40
C VAL A 180 -8.08 7.91 13.15
N ASN A 181 -7.15 8.64 12.55
CA ASN A 181 -6.52 9.84 13.08
C ASN A 181 -6.69 11.06 12.15
N TRP A 182 -7.85 11.19 11.50
CA TRP A 182 -8.19 12.31 10.61
C TRP A 182 -7.84 13.72 11.15
N PRO A 183 -8.06 14.05 12.44
CA PRO A 183 -7.66 15.34 12.99
C PRO A 183 -6.14 15.60 12.93
N GLU A 184 -5.32 14.56 13.08
CA GLU A 184 -3.85 14.66 13.00
C GLU A 184 -3.41 14.94 11.55
N LEU A 185 -4.08 14.35 10.55
CA LEU A 185 -3.84 14.67 9.14
C LEU A 185 -4.11 16.15 8.85
N ILE A 186 -5.22 16.69 9.34
CA ILE A 186 -5.52 18.13 9.17
C ILE A 186 -4.44 18.99 9.83
N MET A 187 -3.99 18.61 11.02
CA MET A 187 -2.98 19.36 11.76
C MET A 187 -1.65 19.45 11.02
N CYS A 188 -1.11 18.33 10.52
CA CYS A 188 0.19 18.34 9.82
C CYS A 188 0.12 19.10 8.50
N ASN A 189 -0.94 18.93 7.70
CA ASN A 189 -1.10 19.66 6.43
C ASN A 189 -1.39 21.15 6.66
N THR A 190 -2.12 21.51 7.73
CA THR A 190 -2.30 22.93 8.12
C THR A 190 -0.97 23.60 8.42
N LYS A 191 -0.05 22.92 9.11
CA LYS A 191 1.29 23.43 9.39
C LYS A 191 2.06 23.68 8.09
N MET A 192 2.10 22.69 7.21
CA MET A 192 2.79 22.78 5.92
C MET A 192 2.25 23.91 5.03
N LEU A 193 0.92 23.99 4.87
CA LEU A 193 0.28 25.05 4.09
C LEU A 193 0.54 26.44 4.67
N LYS A 194 0.58 26.60 6.00
CA LYS A 194 0.94 27.87 6.63
C LYS A 194 2.36 28.28 6.28
N SER A 195 3.33 27.36 6.32
CA SER A 195 4.72 27.64 5.94
C SER A 195 4.82 28.06 4.47
N PHE A 196 4.12 27.37 3.55
CA PHE A 196 4.07 27.78 2.14
C PHE A 196 3.49 29.18 1.95
N ARG A 197 2.39 29.51 2.62
CA ARG A 197 1.78 30.85 2.54
C ARG A 197 2.65 31.95 3.14
N VAL A 198 3.49 31.64 4.12
CA VAL A 198 4.49 32.58 4.64
C VAL A 198 5.56 32.82 3.57
N ARG A 199 6.13 31.77 2.98
CA ARG A 199 7.13 31.87 1.90
C ARG A 199 6.61 32.69 0.73
N GLN A 200 5.41 32.38 0.26
CA GLN A 200 4.79 33.09 -0.85
C GLN A 200 4.63 34.60 -0.59
N ARG A 201 4.32 35.00 0.65
CA ARG A 201 4.17 36.42 1.03
C ARG A 201 5.50 37.15 1.18
N MET A 202 6.57 36.42 1.52
CA MET A 202 7.91 37.00 1.68
C MET A 202 8.69 37.06 0.37
N SER A 203 8.21 36.40 -0.68
CA SER A 203 8.83 36.38 -2.00
C SER A 203 8.65 37.69 -2.76
N GLU A 204 9.77 38.28 -3.19
CA GLU A 204 9.77 39.48 -4.04
C GLU A 204 9.16 39.18 -5.41
N ASN A 205 8.27 40.06 -5.89
CA ASN A 205 7.57 39.91 -7.17
C ASN A 205 6.87 38.54 -7.37
N GLY A 206 6.53 37.87 -6.26
CA GLY A 206 5.93 36.54 -6.26
C GLY A 206 6.88 35.40 -6.64
N ILE A 207 8.17 35.66 -6.89
CA ILE A 207 9.15 34.64 -7.30
C ILE A 207 9.61 33.88 -6.05
N ILE A 208 9.29 32.59 -6.00
CA ILE A 208 9.69 31.72 -4.89
C ILE A 208 11.07 31.15 -5.21
N GLU A 209 12.10 31.72 -4.59
CA GLU A 209 13.48 31.26 -4.76
C GLU A 209 13.72 29.92 -4.07
N MET A 210 13.18 29.72 -2.87
CA MET A 210 13.37 28.47 -2.12
C MET A 210 12.02 27.88 -1.74
N ILE A 211 11.88 26.56 -1.85
CA ILE A 211 10.70 25.84 -1.33
C ILE A 211 11.08 24.48 -0.72
N GLY A 212 12.23 23.93 -1.10
CA GLY A 212 12.69 22.62 -0.63
C GLY A 212 12.94 22.59 0.87
N ASP A 213 13.42 23.68 1.46
CA ASP A 213 13.67 23.81 2.91
C ASP A 213 12.38 23.60 3.73
N ILE A 214 11.25 24.17 3.27
CA ILE A 214 9.94 23.97 3.90
C ILE A 214 9.51 22.52 3.79
N LEU A 215 9.75 21.87 2.64
CA LEU A 215 9.44 20.46 2.45
C LEU A 215 10.30 19.58 3.37
N CYS A 216 11.60 19.85 3.46
CA CYS A 216 12.51 19.16 4.38
C CYS A 216 12.08 19.28 5.84
N GLU A 217 11.58 20.44 6.26
CA GLU A 217 11.06 20.66 7.60
C GLU A 217 9.74 19.92 7.83
N ASN A 218 8.82 19.93 6.85
CA ASN A 218 7.45 19.48 7.06
C ASN A 218 7.22 17.98 6.79
N LEU A 219 7.94 17.37 5.86
CA LEU A 219 7.77 15.95 5.51
C LEU A 219 7.87 14.98 6.70
N PRO A 220 8.80 15.15 7.66
CA PRO A 220 8.85 14.29 8.85
C PRO A 220 7.60 14.37 9.73
N TYR A 221 6.85 15.48 9.69
CA TYR A 221 5.60 15.65 10.45
C TYR A 221 4.39 15.00 9.77
N LEU A 222 4.54 14.42 8.57
CA LEU A 222 3.50 13.65 7.89
C LEU A 222 3.43 12.19 8.37
N ASN A 223 4.13 11.81 9.43
CA ASN A 223 4.02 10.49 10.07
C ASN A 223 2.58 10.05 10.41
N PRO A 224 1.61 10.93 10.75
CA PRO A 224 0.21 10.53 10.92
C PRO A 224 -0.39 9.73 9.74
N TYR A 225 0.14 9.88 8.52
CA TYR A 225 -0.26 9.09 7.36
C TYR A 225 0.09 7.60 7.48
N VAL A 226 1.16 7.25 8.20
CA VAL A 226 1.55 5.85 8.45
C VAL A 226 0.41 5.11 9.15
N ARG A 227 -0.09 5.68 10.25
CA ARG A 227 -1.23 5.13 10.99
C ARG A 227 -2.49 5.11 10.14
N PHE A 228 -2.83 6.24 9.52
CA PHE A 228 -4.05 6.37 8.71
C PHE A 228 -4.13 5.30 7.61
N CYS A 229 -3.07 5.20 6.81
CA CYS A 229 -3.01 4.30 5.67
C CYS A 229 -2.95 2.83 6.11
N SER A 230 -2.24 2.52 7.21
CA SER A 230 -2.17 1.14 7.73
C SER A 230 -3.53 0.59 8.13
N CYS A 231 -4.44 1.43 8.61
CA CYS A 231 -5.79 1.05 8.99
C CYS A 231 -6.79 1.03 7.83
N GLN A 232 -6.37 1.37 6.61
CA GLN A 232 -7.22 1.37 5.42
C GLN A 232 -6.80 0.25 4.45
N VAL A 233 -7.63 -0.79 4.37
CA VAL A 233 -7.41 -2.07 3.64
C VAL A 233 -7.18 -1.90 2.11
N ARG A 234 -7.38 -0.71 1.55
CA ARG A 234 -7.20 -0.41 0.11
C ARG A 234 -6.06 0.57 -0.19
N SER A 235 -5.29 0.99 0.82
CA SER A 235 -4.30 2.06 0.69
C SER A 235 -3.12 1.69 -0.21
N MET A 236 -2.63 0.45 -0.20
CA MET A 236 -1.39 0.09 -0.93
C MET A 236 -1.49 0.37 -2.44
N ALA A 237 -2.50 -0.19 -3.10
CA ALA A 237 -2.70 0.01 -4.55
C ALA A 237 -3.07 1.46 -4.87
N PHE A 238 -3.82 2.12 -3.99
CA PHE A 238 -4.19 3.52 -4.14
C PHE A 238 -3.00 4.46 -3.99
N ILE A 239 -2.10 4.24 -3.03
CA ILE A 239 -0.90 5.05 -2.80
C ILE A 239 0.07 4.90 -3.97
N GLN A 240 0.30 3.67 -4.44
CA GLN A 240 1.17 3.45 -5.60
C GLN A 240 0.58 4.05 -6.88
N GLN A 241 -0.73 3.89 -7.10
CA GLN A 241 -1.43 4.59 -8.17
C GLN A 241 -1.31 6.11 -8.00
N LYS A 242 -1.44 6.64 -6.79
CA LYS A 242 -1.35 8.08 -6.51
C LYS A 242 0.07 8.62 -6.70
N SER A 243 1.12 7.89 -6.34
CA SER A 243 2.49 8.30 -6.69
C SER A 243 2.71 8.36 -8.21
N GLU A 244 2.03 7.50 -8.97
CA GLU A 244 2.17 7.42 -10.43
C GLU A 244 1.24 8.38 -11.20
N SER A 245 0.09 8.74 -10.63
CA SER A 245 -1.00 9.45 -11.32
C SER A 245 -1.35 10.81 -10.73
N ASP A 246 -1.10 11.06 -9.44
CA ASP A 246 -1.50 12.30 -8.79
C ASP A 246 -0.58 13.44 -9.23
N PRO A 247 -1.13 14.53 -9.78
CA PRO A 247 -0.34 15.70 -10.18
C PRO A 247 0.56 16.22 -9.06
N ARG A 248 0.15 16.14 -7.78
CA ARG A 248 0.92 16.63 -6.62
C ARG A 248 2.28 15.95 -6.47
N PHE A 249 2.30 14.62 -6.58
CA PHE A 249 3.54 13.85 -6.51
C PHE A 249 4.44 14.17 -7.71
N LYS A 250 3.86 14.40 -8.89
CA LYS A 250 4.59 14.82 -10.09
C LYS A 250 5.07 16.26 -10.02
N SER A 251 4.35 17.18 -9.38
CA SER A 251 4.74 18.58 -9.25
C SER A 251 6.05 18.68 -8.49
N PHE A 252 6.21 17.92 -7.41
CA PHE A 252 7.44 17.91 -6.63
C PHE A 252 8.66 17.43 -7.44
N THR A 253 8.55 16.32 -8.17
CA THR A 253 9.65 15.85 -9.04
C THR A 253 9.95 16.84 -10.15
N ARG A 254 8.93 17.49 -10.70
CA ARG A 254 9.09 18.53 -11.74
C ARG A 254 9.74 19.82 -11.22
N ILE A 255 9.45 20.29 -10.00
CA ILE A 255 10.16 21.44 -9.39
C ILE A 255 11.66 21.15 -9.38
N ARG A 256 12.04 19.96 -8.92
CA ARG A 256 13.43 19.51 -8.90
C ARG A 256 14.02 19.43 -10.31
N GLU A 257 13.35 18.81 -11.28
CA GLU A 257 13.81 18.72 -12.68
C GLU A 257 14.09 20.09 -13.31
N TYR A 258 13.21 21.07 -13.06
CA TYR A 258 13.36 22.42 -13.58
C TYR A 258 14.26 23.33 -12.74
N THR A 259 14.71 22.91 -11.55
CA THR A 259 15.68 23.66 -10.74
C THR A 259 17.12 23.39 -11.20
N ASP A 260 17.91 24.44 -11.40
CA ASP A 260 19.31 24.31 -11.84
C ASP A 260 20.16 23.49 -10.84
N PRO A 261 21.08 22.61 -11.28
CA PRO A 261 21.93 21.85 -10.36
C PRO A 261 22.78 22.72 -9.43
N MET A 262 23.12 23.94 -9.83
CA MET A 262 23.88 24.90 -9.00
C MET A 262 22.98 25.82 -8.17
N HIS A 263 21.66 25.67 -8.27
CA HIS A 263 20.70 26.48 -7.52
C HIS A 263 20.74 26.16 -6.03
N HIS A 264 20.65 27.17 -5.15
CA HIS A 264 20.72 26.98 -3.69
C HIS A 264 19.61 26.07 -3.13
N ASP A 265 18.43 26.06 -3.76
CA ASP A 265 17.28 25.20 -3.42
C ASP A 265 17.49 23.72 -3.83
N ARG A 266 18.50 23.43 -4.67
CA ARG A 266 18.68 22.09 -5.24
C ARG A 266 18.95 21.04 -4.18
N GLY A 267 19.87 21.32 -3.25
CA GLY A 267 20.20 20.39 -2.16
C GLY A 267 19.00 20.07 -1.27
N TYR A 268 18.18 21.09 -0.96
CA TYR A 268 16.96 20.89 -0.19
C TYR A 268 15.90 20.08 -0.96
N LEU A 269 15.75 20.29 -2.26
CA LEU A 269 14.83 19.50 -3.08
C LEU A 269 15.27 18.03 -3.20
N ASP A 270 16.58 17.76 -3.27
CA ASP A 270 17.13 16.40 -3.23
C ASP A 270 16.87 15.73 -1.87
N GLU A 271 17.11 16.43 -0.75
CA GLU A 271 16.82 15.92 0.60
C GLU A 271 15.30 15.72 0.84
N ALA A 272 14.47 16.65 0.37
CA ALA A 272 13.01 16.51 0.47
C ALA A 272 12.51 15.29 -0.31
N LEU A 273 13.13 14.96 -1.46
CA LEU A 273 12.77 13.76 -2.22
C LEU A 273 13.09 12.49 -1.43
N GLU A 274 14.29 12.42 -0.84
CA GLU A 274 14.68 11.28 -0.01
C GLU A 274 13.71 11.10 1.17
N LYS A 275 13.35 12.19 1.86
CA LYS A 275 12.38 12.17 2.96
C LYS A 275 10.99 11.71 2.52
N ALA A 276 10.52 12.16 1.35
CA ALA A 276 9.22 11.74 0.81
C ALA A 276 9.22 10.24 0.45
N GLU A 277 10.30 9.74 -0.16
CA GLU A 277 10.46 8.31 -0.48
C GLU A 277 10.52 7.44 0.79
N GLN A 278 11.27 7.88 1.81
CA GLN A 278 11.34 7.20 3.11
C GLN A 278 9.95 7.11 3.76
N LEU A 279 9.17 8.19 3.76
CA LEU A 279 7.80 8.19 4.29
C LEU A 279 6.89 7.21 3.53
N CYS A 280 6.93 7.22 2.19
CA CYS A 280 6.16 6.28 1.38
C CYS A 280 6.52 4.82 1.70
N ASN A 281 7.81 4.53 1.87
CA ASN A 281 8.28 3.21 2.26
C ASN A 281 7.79 2.82 3.66
N GLN A 282 7.84 3.73 4.63
CA GLN A 282 7.31 3.49 5.98
C GLN A 282 5.80 3.19 5.96
N ILE A 283 5.02 3.95 5.19
CA ILE A 283 3.59 3.70 5.03
C ILE A 283 3.35 2.31 4.43
N ASN A 284 4.07 1.96 3.37
CA ASN A 284 3.94 0.67 2.70
C ASN A 284 4.27 -0.50 3.63
N GLU A 285 5.34 -0.39 4.42
CA GLU A 285 5.68 -1.42 5.40
C GLU A 285 4.66 -1.49 6.53
N ALA A 286 4.17 -0.36 7.04
CA ALA A 286 3.14 -0.35 8.09
C ALA A 286 1.82 -0.97 7.63
N VAL A 287 1.41 -0.75 6.37
CA VAL A 287 0.24 -1.43 5.78
C VAL A 287 0.46 -2.94 5.74
N LYS A 288 1.62 -3.40 5.23
CA LYS A 288 1.95 -4.83 5.18
C LYS A 288 1.99 -5.46 6.57
N GLU A 289 2.57 -4.76 7.55
CA GLU A 289 2.62 -5.23 8.94
C GLU A 289 1.23 -5.31 9.57
N ARG A 290 0.35 -4.36 9.25
CA ARG A 290 -1.04 -4.38 9.73
C ARG A 290 -1.83 -5.54 9.11
N GLU A 291 -1.77 -5.72 7.80
CA GLU A 291 -2.39 -6.87 7.11
C GLU A 291 -1.88 -8.20 7.68
N ASN A 292 -0.57 -8.29 7.94
CA ASN A 292 0.01 -9.45 8.60
C ASN A 292 -0.57 -9.68 9.99
N SER A 293 -0.65 -8.63 10.82
CA SER A 293 -1.24 -8.70 12.16
C SER A 293 -2.68 -9.22 12.12
N ASP A 294 -3.50 -8.66 11.22
CA ASP A 294 -4.90 -9.05 11.06
C ASP A 294 -5.02 -10.54 10.65
N HIS A 295 -4.15 -11.04 9.75
CA HIS A 295 -4.10 -12.46 9.40
C HIS A 295 -3.70 -13.37 10.58
N LEU A 296 -2.75 -12.93 11.42
CA LEU A 296 -2.31 -13.68 12.60
C LEU A 296 -3.38 -13.71 13.70
N GLU A 297 -4.09 -12.60 13.89
CA GLU A 297 -5.24 -12.52 14.81
C GLU A 297 -6.40 -13.39 14.32
N TRP A 298 -6.70 -13.34 13.02
CA TRP A 298 -7.69 -14.24 12.41
C TRP A 298 -7.30 -15.72 12.64
N ALA A 299 -6.04 -16.08 12.42
CA ALA A 299 -5.56 -17.44 12.68
C ALA A 299 -5.70 -17.83 14.15
N GLN A 300 -5.43 -16.90 15.07
CA GLN A 300 -5.55 -17.12 16.51
C GLN A 300 -6.97 -17.46 16.96
N THR A 301 -7.99 -16.87 16.34
CA THR A 301 -9.40 -17.09 16.70
C THR A 301 -10.06 -18.24 15.93
N HIS A 302 -9.59 -18.54 14.71
CA HIS A 302 -10.23 -19.53 13.84
C HIS A 302 -9.55 -20.91 13.83
N ILE A 303 -8.28 -21.01 14.23
CA ILE A 303 -7.53 -22.27 14.25
C ILE A 303 -7.46 -22.83 15.68
N GLN A 304 -8.12 -23.96 15.89
CA GLN A 304 -8.13 -24.71 17.15
C GLN A 304 -6.87 -25.58 17.23
N CYS A 305 -5.88 -25.12 18.00
CA CYS A 305 -4.59 -25.77 18.21
C CYS A 305 -4.59 -26.76 19.41
N ASN A 306 -5.64 -27.54 19.56
CA ASN A 306 -5.73 -28.54 20.64
C ASN A 306 -4.62 -29.61 20.47
N GLY A 307 -3.95 -29.98 21.56
CA GLY A 307 -2.92 -31.03 21.56
C GLY A 307 -1.48 -30.54 21.36
N ILE A 308 -1.24 -29.23 21.31
CA ILE A 308 0.10 -28.65 21.48
C ILE A 308 0.34 -28.47 22.99
N SER A 309 1.52 -28.88 23.49
CA SER A 309 1.88 -28.79 24.92
C SER A 309 1.94 -27.36 25.43
N GLU A 310 2.33 -26.43 24.56
CA GLU A 310 2.40 -25.00 24.83
C GLU A 310 1.34 -24.26 24.02
N LYS A 311 0.75 -23.22 24.61
CA LYS A 311 -0.26 -22.39 23.94
C LYS A 311 0.40 -21.62 22.80
N LEU A 312 0.06 -21.97 21.56
CA LEU A 312 0.50 -21.26 20.37
C LEU A 312 -0.16 -19.87 20.30
N VAL A 313 0.66 -18.82 20.40
CA VAL A 313 0.26 -17.43 20.14
C VAL A 313 0.75 -17.06 18.75
N PHE A 314 -0.15 -16.86 17.77
CA PHE A 314 0.23 -16.62 16.37
C PHE A 314 0.90 -15.25 16.20
N ASN A 315 0.33 -14.20 16.77
CA ASN A 315 0.88 -12.84 16.74
C ASN A 315 1.98 -12.66 17.80
N SER A 316 3.11 -13.34 17.61
CA SER A 316 4.25 -13.34 18.53
C SER A 316 5.58 -13.23 17.79
N THR A 317 6.66 -13.02 18.52
CA THR A 317 8.02 -13.26 18.01
C THR A 317 8.27 -14.76 17.84
N THR A 318 9.08 -15.09 16.84
CA THR A 318 9.62 -16.43 16.58
C THR A 318 10.98 -16.58 17.25
N ASN A 319 11.49 -17.80 17.31
CA ASN A 319 12.79 -18.09 17.95
C ASN A 319 13.99 -17.45 17.22
N VAL A 320 13.89 -17.23 15.92
CA VAL A 320 15.03 -16.84 15.07
C VAL A 320 14.72 -15.66 14.15
N LEU A 321 13.51 -15.56 13.61
CA LEU A 321 13.17 -14.68 12.48
C LEU A 321 12.56 -13.33 12.89
N GLY A 322 12.54 -13.01 14.18
CA GLY A 322 11.79 -11.85 14.70
C GLY A 322 10.29 -12.12 14.69
N SER A 323 9.46 -11.11 14.42
CA SER A 323 8.00 -11.23 14.40
C SER A 323 7.51 -12.29 13.41
N ARG A 324 6.49 -13.07 13.79
CA ARG A 324 5.87 -14.06 12.92
C ARG A 324 5.21 -13.37 11.73
N LYS A 325 5.32 -13.98 10.55
CA LYS A 325 4.69 -13.51 9.32
C LYS A 325 3.82 -14.61 8.70
N PHE A 326 2.60 -14.28 8.32
CA PHE A 326 1.74 -15.13 7.50
C PHE A 326 2.19 -15.04 6.04
N LEU A 327 2.48 -16.17 5.42
CA LEU A 327 3.03 -16.22 4.06
C LEU A 327 2.04 -16.75 3.02
N HIS A 328 1.24 -17.76 3.36
CA HIS A 328 0.28 -18.36 2.42
C HIS A 328 -0.78 -19.22 3.10
N SER A 329 -1.94 -19.38 2.46
CA SER A 329 -2.89 -20.45 2.80
C SER A 329 -3.60 -20.99 1.57
N GLY A 330 -4.15 -22.19 1.68
CA GLY A 330 -4.90 -22.82 0.60
C GLY A 330 -5.17 -24.30 0.86
N SER A 331 -6.11 -24.86 0.09
CA SER A 331 -6.49 -26.27 0.16
C SER A 331 -5.35 -27.16 -0.30
N LEU A 332 -5.11 -28.22 0.48
CA LEU A 332 -4.15 -29.28 0.22
C LEU A 332 -4.81 -30.63 0.44
N THR A 333 -4.83 -31.50 -0.58
CA THR A 333 -5.39 -32.84 -0.48
C THR A 333 -4.26 -33.87 -0.37
N LYS A 334 -4.29 -34.73 0.64
CA LYS A 334 -3.31 -35.81 0.77
C LYS A 334 -3.55 -36.86 -0.31
N VAL A 335 -2.60 -37.08 -1.21
CA VAL A 335 -2.76 -37.98 -2.37
C VAL A 335 -3.09 -39.41 -1.93
N LYS A 336 -2.39 -39.95 -0.92
CA LYS A 336 -2.59 -41.34 -0.46
C LYS A 336 -3.93 -41.59 0.24
N SER A 337 -4.43 -40.61 1.00
CA SER A 337 -5.61 -40.81 1.86
C SER A 337 -6.87 -40.08 1.38
N GLY A 338 -6.77 -39.25 0.34
CA GLY A 338 -7.86 -38.36 -0.11
C GLY A 338 -8.24 -37.24 0.87
N LYS A 339 -7.72 -37.27 2.11
CA LYS A 339 -8.03 -36.29 3.15
C LYS A 339 -7.74 -34.86 2.70
N GLU A 340 -8.77 -34.02 2.78
CA GLU A 340 -8.72 -32.60 2.50
C GLU A 340 -8.29 -31.82 3.75
N LEU A 341 -7.33 -30.93 3.56
CA LEU A 341 -6.75 -30.07 4.58
C LEU A 341 -6.61 -28.66 4.02
N VAL A 342 -6.34 -27.71 4.91
CA VAL A 342 -5.87 -26.38 4.57
C VAL A 342 -4.49 -26.20 5.18
N GLY A 343 -3.54 -25.79 4.35
CA GLY A 343 -2.22 -25.37 4.79
C GLY A 343 -2.23 -23.89 5.18
N PHE A 344 -1.53 -23.56 6.25
CA PHE A 344 -1.23 -22.21 6.69
C PHE A 344 0.29 -22.10 6.86
N LEU A 345 0.94 -21.38 5.94
CA LEU A 345 2.38 -21.18 5.96
C LEU A 345 2.72 -19.89 6.71
N PHE A 346 3.54 -20.02 7.73
CA PHE A 346 4.17 -18.91 8.42
C PHE A 346 5.67 -18.88 8.11
N ASN A 347 6.38 -17.83 8.50
CA ASN A 347 7.82 -17.73 8.27
C ASN A 347 8.65 -18.72 9.10
N ASP A 348 8.10 -19.30 10.17
CA ASP A 348 8.78 -20.26 11.05
C ASP A 348 8.25 -21.70 10.96
N PHE A 349 6.98 -21.92 10.61
CA PHE A 349 6.40 -23.25 10.44
C PHE A 349 5.29 -23.32 9.38
N LEU A 350 5.02 -24.53 8.91
CA LEU A 350 3.82 -24.89 8.15
C LEU A 350 2.82 -25.60 9.08
N LEU A 351 1.61 -25.06 9.18
CA LEU A 351 0.51 -25.64 9.94
C LEU A 351 -0.50 -26.26 8.99
N LEU A 352 -0.92 -27.49 9.28
CA LEU A 352 -1.97 -28.19 8.54
C LEU A 352 -3.19 -28.32 9.43
N ALA A 353 -4.35 -27.89 8.94
CA ALA A 353 -5.60 -27.98 9.68
C ALA A 353 -6.72 -28.56 8.80
N GLN A 354 -7.69 -29.18 9.45
CA GLN A 354 -8.90 -29.65 8.81
C GLN A 354 -10.01 -28.62 9.03
N PRO A 355 -10.64 -28.11 7.96
CA PRO A 355 -11.78 -27.23 8.11
C PRO A 355 -12.97 -28.00 8.70
N VAL A 356 -13.77 -27.35 9.54
CA VAL A 356 -14.97 -27.95 10.15
C VAL A 356 -16.10 -28.13 9.13
N ARG A 357 -16.13 -27.28 8.12
CA ARG A 357 -17.07 -27.34 6.99
C ARG A 357 -16.30 -27.60 5.70
N ASP A 358 -16.94 -28.26 4.75
CA ASP A 358 -16.38 -28.38 3.41
C ASP A 358 -16.27 -26.99 2.74
N LEU A 359 -15.10 -26.73 2.17
CA LEU A 359 -14.74 -25.47 1.52
C LEU A 359 -14.58 -25.60 0.01
N GLY A 360 -14.51 -26.82 -0.52
CA GLY A 360 -13.98 -27.08 -1.85
C GLY A 360 -12.51 -26.66 -1.98
N ARG A 361 -12.08 -26.39 -3.22
CA ARG A 361 -10.71 -25.96 -3.54
C ARG A 361 -10.59 -24.44 -3.38
N VAL A 362 -9.90 -24.01 -2.32
CA VAL A 362 -9.61 -22.60 -2.03
C VAL A 362 -8.12 -22.34 -2.25
N THR A 363 -7.78 -21.30 -2.99
CA THR A 363 -6.38 -20.89 -3.23
C THR A 363 -5.86 -19.89 -2.21
N ASN A 364 -6.75 -19.16 -1.54
CA ASN A 364 -6.44 -18.26 -0.43
C ASN A 364 -7.67 -18.15 0.49
N VAL A 365 -7.49 -18.45 1.78
CA VAL A 365 -8.56 -18.43 2.78
C VAL A 365 -9.20 -17.04 2.91
N PHE A 366 -8.40 -15.98 2.84
CA PHE A 366 -8.89 -14.60 2.98
C PHE A 366 -9.65 -14.07 1.75
N MET A 367 -9.68 -14.83 0.65
CA MET A 367 -10.43 -14.49 -0.56
C MET A 367 -11.75 -15.26 -0.69
N SER A 368 -12.08 -16.11 0.28
CA SER A 368 -13.30 -16.92 0.28
C SER A 368 -14.08 -16.68 1.56
N ASP A 369 -15.28 -16.12 1.43
CA ASP A 369 -16.18 -15.84 2.56
C ASP A 369 -16.51 -17.13 3.36
N ARG A 370 -16.67 -18.27 2.66
CA ARG A 370 -16.88 -19.57 3.32
C ARG A 370 -15.68 -20.02 4.14
N ALA A 371 -14.47 -19.78 3.62
CA ALA A 371 -13.23 -20.16 4.29
C ALA A 371 -12.93 -19.24 5.49
N MET A 372 -13.19 -17.95 5.35
CA MET A 372 -12.98 -16.97 6.42
C MET A 372 -13.93 -17.18 7.61
N ASN A 373 -15.13 -17.71 7.35
CA ASN A 373 -16.18 -17.92 8.35
C ASN A 373 -16.33 -19.38 8.84
N THR A 374 -15.28 -20.21 8.71
CA THR A 374 -15.26 -21.57 9.27
C THR A 374 -14.16 -21.72 10.31
N ALA A 375 -14.36 -22.64 11.26
CA ALA A 375 -13.31 -23.03 12.19
C ALA A 375 -12.41 -24.11 11.56
N TYR A 376 -11.16 -24.16 12.03
CA TYR A 376 -10.15 -25.10 11.59
C TYR A 376 -9.62 -25.89 12.77
N ARG A 377 -9.52 -27.21 12.67
CA ARG A 377 -8.94 -28.07 13.71
C ARG A 377 -7.54 -28.49 13.31
N LEU A 378 -6.57 -28.31 14.19
CA LEU A 378 -5.20 -28.75 13.96
C LEU A 378 -5.17 -30.23 13.56
N TYR A 379 -4.52 -30.53 12.43
CA TYR A 379 -4.41 -31.91 11.94
C TYR A 379 -3.25 -32.66 12.61
N LYS A 380 -2.11 -31.97 12.77
CA LYS A 380 -0.87 -32.49 13.36
C LYS A 380 -0.05 -31.35 13.96
N GLN A 381 0.99 -31.68 14.71
CA GLN A 381 1.99 -30.70 15.18
C GLN A 381 2.52 -29.86 14.00
N PRO A 382 2.71 -28.55 14.19
CA PRO A 382 3.29 -27.69 13.16
C PRO A 382 4.64 -28.20 12.66
N LEU A 383 4.85 -28.13 11.34
CA LEU A 383 6.09 -28.55 10.70
C LEU A 383 7.05 -27.37 10.64
N PHE A 384 8.06 -27.33 11.50
CA PHE A 384 9.03 -26.23 11.55
C PHE A 384 9.92 -26.16 10.31
N LEU A 385 10.07 -24.96 9.75
CA LEU A 385 10.72 -24.76 8.45
C LEU A 385 12.24 -24.99 8.47
N ASN A 386 12.86 -25.10 9.64
CA ASN A 386 14.25 -25.53 9.76
C ASN A 386 14.46 -27.01 9.37
N THR A 387 13.41 -27.83 9.47
CA THR A 387 13.45 -29.28 9.19
C THR A 387 12.64 -29.69 7.97
N VAL A 388 11.76 -28.82 7.48
CA VAL A 388 10.91 -29.10 6.32
C VAL A 388 11.72 -29.02 5.03
N MET A 389 11.52 -30.03 4.19
CA MET A 389 11.99 -30.10 2.81
C MET A 389 10.78 -30.25 1.89
N VAL A 390 10.84 -29.61 0.73
CA VAL A 390 9.78 -29.70 -0.29
C VAL A 390 10.38 -30.04 -1.64
N GLN A 391 9.78 -31.02 -2.30
CA GLN A 391 10.19 -31.55 -3.60
C GLN A 391 9.01 -31.49 -4.55
N ASP A 392 9.25 -31.05 -5.78
CA ASP A 392 8.28 -31.20 -6.85
C ASP A 392 8.21 -32.68 -7.21
N THR A 393 7.01 -33.26 -7.28
CA THR A 393 6.81 -34.67 -7.63
C THR A 393 6.54 -34.87 -9.12
N SER A 394 6.79 -33.82 -9.92
CA SER A 394 6.55 -33.79 -11.37
C SER A 394 6.94 -35.09 -12.08
N ASP A 395 5.94 -35.73 -12.66
CA ASP A 395 6.09 -36.80 -13.65
C ASP A 395 6.39 -36.26 -15.07
N GLY A 396 6.48 -34.93 -15.22
CA GLY A 396 6.62 -34.24 -16.51
C GLY A 396 5.29 -33.81 -17.13
N SER A 397 4.15 -34.07 -16.48
CA SER A 397 2.83 -33.63 -16.94
C SER A 397 2.60 -32.13 -16.64
N PRO A 398 2.12 -31.34 -17.62
CA PRO A 398 1.77 -29.93 -17.42
C PRO A 398 0.54 -29.73 -16.51
N THR A 399 -0.19 -30.80 -16.16
CA THR A 399 -1.35 -30.76 -15.26
C THR A 399 -1.05 -31.25 -13.85
N ASP A 400 0.21 -31.61 -13.55
CA ASP A 400 0.56 -32.11 -12.23
C ASP A 400 0.51 -31.01 -11.17
N ASP A 401 -0.47 -31.14 -10.27
CA ASP A 401 -0.71 -30.27 -9.12
C ASP A 401 -0.17 -30.88 -7.81
N THR A 402 0.66 -31.93 -7.87
CA THR A 402 1.19 -32.62 -6.70
C THR A 402 2.63 -32.23 -6.33
N PHE A 403 2.93 -32.24 -5.03
CA PHE A 403 4.27 -32.01 -4.50
C PHE A 403 4.46 -32.78 -3.19
N GLN A 404 5.70 -33.07 -2.82
CA GLN A 404 6.04 -33.79 -1.60
C GLN A 404 6.60 -32.85 -0.53
N ILE A 405 6.09 -32.99 0.68
CA ILE A 405 6.66 -32.40 1.89
C ILE A 405 7.29 -33.52 2.73
N SER A 406 8.52 -33.32 3.16
CA SER A 406 9.22 -34.20 4.10
C SER A 406 9.78 -33.43 5.31
N ALA A 407 9.73 -34.07 6.47
CA ALA A 407 10.32 -33.67 7.75
C ALA A 407 10.74 -34.97 8.49
N PRO A 408 11.54 -34.93 9.58
CA PRO A 408 12.18 -36.10 10.19
C PRO A 408 11.27 -37.34 10.37
N ASP A 409 10.03 -37.14 10.82
CA ASP A 409 9.04 -38.22 11.03
C ASP A 409 7.76 -38.02 10.20
N TYR A 410 7.85 -37.31 9.07
CA TYR A 410 6.69 -36.98 8.26
C TYR A 410 7.04 -36.90 6.78
N ILE A 411 6.42 -37.74 5.95
CA ILE A 411 6.51 -37.64 4.49
C ILE A 411 5.10 -37.74 3.93
N CYS A 412 4.70 -36.74 3.15
CA CYS A 412 3.38 -36.74 2.52
C CYS A 412 3.43 -36.06 1.15
N VAL A 413 2.78 -36.70 0.18
CA VAL A 413 2.48 -36.10 -1.12
C VAL A 413 1.13 -35.39 -1.03
N PHE A 414 1.13 -34.11 -1.35
CA PHE A 414 -0.04 -33.25 -1.38
C PHE A 414 -0.38 -32.88 -2.80
N ARG A 415 -1.68 -32.74 -3.05
CA ARG A 415 -2.25 -32.13 -4.24
C ARG A 415 -2.70 -30.72 -3.88
N ALA A 416 -2.20 -29.72 -4.60
CA ALA A 416 -2.64 -28.34 -4.48
C ALA A 416 -4.00 -28.11 -5.16
N ALA A 417 -4.60 -26.93 -4.98
CA ALA A 417 -5.86 -26.60 -5.64
C ALA A 417 -5.74 -26.62 -7.18
N ASN A 418 -4.59 -26.24 -7.74
CA ASN A 418 -4.26 -26.24 -9.16
C ASN A 418 -2.72 -26.19 -9.36
N PRO A 419 -2.20 -26.34 -10.60
CA PRO A 419 -0.76 -26.32 -10.86
C PRO A 419 -0.05 -25.01 -10.49
N ASN A 420 -0.72 -23.85 -10.61
CA ASN A 420 -0.13 -22.57 -10.20
C ASN A 420 0.05 -22.51 -8.68
N GLU A 421 -0.94 -23.01 -7.93
CA GLU A 421 -0.84 -23.14 -6.47
C GLU A 421 0.26 -24.12 -6.08
N LYS A 422 0.45 -25.23 -6.80
CA LYS A 422 1.60 -26.12 -6.57
C LYS A 422 2.91 -25.33 -6.62
N LEU A 423 3.15 -24.60 -7.72
CA LEU A 423 4.37 -23.83 -7.91
C LEU A 423 4.53 -22.77 -6.80
N LEU A 424 3.44 -22.12 -6.41
CA LEU A 424 3.44 -21.12 -5.35
C LEU A 424 3.78 -21.72 -3.98
N TRP A 425 3.17 -22.85 -3.61
CA TRP A 425 3.46 -23.58 -2.38
C TRP A 425 4.92 -24.02 -2.31
N VAL A 426 5.41 -24.68 -3.37
CA VAL A 426 6.80 -25.15 -3.43
C VAL A 426 7.77 -23.98 -3.30
N LYS A 427 7.55 -22.89 -4.04
CA LYS A 427 8.39 -21.68 -3.97
C LYS A 427 8.39 -21.09 -2.56
N LYS A 428 7.21 -20.78 -2.02
CA LYS A 428 7.11 -20.11 -0.71
C LYS A 428 7.68 -20.94 0.44
N ILE A 429 7.46 -22.26 0.45
CA ILE A 429 8.05 -23.14 1.47
C ILE A 429 9.57 -23.17 1.33
N LYS A 430 10.13 -23.30 0.11
CA LYS A 430 11.58 -23.28 -0.11
C LYS A 430 12.21 -21.96 0.35
N ASP A 431 11.63 -20.85 -0.06
CA ASP A 431 12.12 -19.51 0.26
C ASP A 431 12.11 -19.27 1.78
N ALA A 432 11.01 -19.62 2.45
CA ALA A 432 10.89 -19.47 3.90
C ALA A 432 11.84 -20.40 4.69
N ALA A 433 11.95 -21.67 4.30
CA ALA A 433 12.89 -22.62 4.91
C ALA A 433 14.35 -22.24 4.67
N HIS A 434 14.68 -21.67 3.51
CA HIS A 434 16.00 -21.14 3.23
C HIS A 434 16.31 -19.92 4.10
N ASN A 435 15.36 -18.98 4.20
CA ASN A 435 15.51 -17.78 5.04
C ASN A 435 15.70 -18.14 6.53
N TYR A 436 14.94 -19.11 7.04
CA TYR A 436 15.10 -19.63 8.39
C TYR A 436 16.54 -20.10 8.64
N ARG A 437 17.00 -21.07 7.85
CA ARG A 437 18.32 -21.70 8.01
C ARG A 437 19.46 -20.69 7.86
N ASN A 438 19.33 -19.74 6.93
CA ASN A 438 20.33 -18.67 6.76
C ASN A 438 20.39 -17.74 7.97
N THR A 439 19.24 -17.38 8.55
CA THR A 439 19.18 -16.46 9.69
C THR A 439 19.71 -17.14 10.95
N GLU A 440 19.34 -18.40 11.18
CA GLU A 440 19.87 -19.22 12.26
C GLU A 440 21.39 -19.35 12.18
N ALA A 441 21.93 -19.67 11.00
CA ALA A 441 23.37 -19.76 10.77
C ALA A 441 24.10 -18.43 11.01
N LYS A 442 23.49 -17.29 10.67
CA LYS A 442 24.04 -15.96 10.97
C LYS A 442 24.07 -15.69 12.47
N GLN A 443 22.98 -15.98 13.19
CA GLN A 443 22.93 -15.79 14.64
C GLN A 443 23.94 -16.67 15.38
N MET A 444 24.07 -17.94 15.00
CA MET A 444 25.08 -18.83 15.58
C MET A 444 26.51 -18.29 15.40
N LYS A 445 26.82 -17.73 14.22
CA LYS A 445 28.12 -17.09 13.97
C LYS A 445 28.36 -15.85 14.83
N VAL A 446 27.32 -15.04 15.06
CA VAL A 446 27.40 -13.86 15.94
C VAL A 446 27.62 -14.30 17.39
N SER A 447 26.82 -15.25 17.90
CA SER A 447 26.97 -15.79 19.25
C SER A 447 28.34 -16.42 19.47
N ALA A 448 28.86 -17.17 18.49
CA ALA A 448 30.20 -17.74 18.57
C ALA A 448 31.32 -16.67 18.56
N LYS A 449 31.11 -15.53 17.89
CA LYS A 449 32.05 -14.39 17.95
C LYS A 449 31.99 -13.66 19.30
N MET A 450 30.79 -13.46 19.86
CA MET A 450 30.62 -12.83 21.17
C MET A 450 31.20 -13.70 22.29
N GLN A 451 31.05 -15.03 22.22
CA GLN A 451 31.67 -15.96 23.18
C GLN A 451 33.21 -15.98 23.11
N LYS A 452 33.82 -15.52 22.00
CA LYS A 452 35.28 -15.37 21.87
C LYS A 452 35.81 -14.04 22.39
N GLN A 453 34.94 -13.06 22.68
CA GLN A 453 35.36 -11.85 23.37
C GLN A 453 35.45 -12.14 24.87
N SER A 454 36.60 -11.86 25.47
CA SER A 454 36.76 -11.95 26.93
C SER A 454 35.72 -11.07 27.60
N GLY A 455 35.00 -11.60 28.60
CA GLY A 455 33.97 -10.86 29.32
C GLY A 455 34.47 -9.49 29.76
N VAL A 456 33.75 -8.43 29.38
CA VAL A 456 34.16 -7.02 29.57
C VAL A 456 33.76 -6.50 30.96
N GLY A 457 33.28 -7.36 31.85
CA GLY A 457 32.84 -7.00 33.20
C GLY A 457 32.18 -8.15 33.95
N ARG A 458 31.78 -7.89 35.19
CA ARG A 458 31.02 -8.81 36.05
C ARG A 458 29.62 -8.22 36.27
N LEU A 459 28.59 -9.02 36.00
CA LEU A 459 27.21 -8.69 36.34
C LEU A 459 26.82 -9.48 37.60
N LEU A 460 26.39 -8.79 38.65
CA LEU A 460 25.82 -9.44 39.82
C LEU A 460 24.36 -9.80 39.50
N VAL A 461 24.06 -11.09 39.49
CA VAL A 461 22.69 -11.58 39.27
C VAL A 461 22.21 -12.27 40.53
N VAL A 462 21.06 -11.84 41.04
CA VAL A 462 20.37 -12.52 42.14
C VAL A 462 19.52 -13.63 41.54
N VAL A 463 19.91 -14.87 41.79
CA VAL A 463 19.14 -16.04 41.35
C VAL A 463 17.95 -16.23 42.30
N VAL A 464 16.74 -16.01 41.79
CA VAL A 464 15.50 -16.07 42.60
C VAL A 464 15.02 -17.50 42.83
N GLU A 465 15.23 -18.40 41.86
CA GLU A 465 14.93 -19.83 41.99
C GLU A 465 15.80 -20.64 41.01
N GLY A 466 16.26 -21.82 41.42
CA GLY A 466 16.99 -22.75 40.56
C GLY A 466 16.47 -24.17 40.76
N ARG A 467 16.21 -24.90 39.67
CA ARG A 467 15.78 -26.30 39.70
C ARG A 467 16.78 -27.18 38.95
N ASN A 468 17.03 -28.39 39.45
CA ASN A 468 17.95 -29.38 38.87
C ASN A 468 19.42 -28.91 38.71
N LEU A 469 19.93 -28.13 39.66
CA LEU A 469 21.34 -27.73 39.67
C LEU A 469 22.22 -28.92 40.07
N ARG A 470 23.18 -29.31 39.23
CA ARG A 470 24.21 -30.31 39.56
C ARG A 470 25.43 -29.62 40.17
N ASN A 471 26.00 -30.20 41.22
CA ASN A 471 27.30 -29.76 41.74
C ASN A 471 28.41 -30.12 40.74
N GLY A 472 29.08 -29.12 40.17
CA GLY A 472 30.31 -29.32 39.42
C GLY A 472 31.47 -29.62 40.38
N SER A 473 32.20 -30.71 40.16
CA SER A 473 33.38 -31.05 40.96
C SER A 473 34.54 -30.07 40.67
N PRO A 474 35.47 -29.84 41.62
CA PRO A 474 36.40 -28.70 41.57
C PRO A 474 37.62 -28.90 40.65
N GLN A 475 37.69 -29.97 39.86
CA GLN A 475 38.87 -30.27 39.07
C GLN A 475 38.49 -30.42 37.61
N GLY A 476 38.80 -29.39 36.84
CA GLY A 476 38.68 -29.41 35.39
C GLY A 476 39.55 -30.49 34.79
N LYS A 477 38.93 -31.58 34.32
CA LYS A 477 39.27 -32.32 33.10
C LYS A 477 38.24 -33.41 32.81
N THR A 478 37.76 -33.36 31.56
CA THR A 478 37.22 -34.44 30.69
C THR A 478 35.97 -35.22 31.12
N ALA A 479 34.96 -35.28 30.23
CA ALA A 479 34.71 -36.47 29.40
C ALA A 479 33.55 -36.24 28.42
N LEU A 480 33.79 -36.58 27.16
CA LEU A 480 32.74 -36.88 26.18
C LEU A 480 31.91 -38.08 26.69
N GLY A 481 30.60 -37.89 26.86
CA GLY A 481 29.65 -38.96 27.16
C GLY A 481 28.26 -38.55 26.70
N ARG A 482 27.70 -39.30 25.75
CA ARG A 482 26.34 -39.11 25.21
C ARG A 482 25.28 -39.33 26.32
N SER A 483 24.37 -38.37 26.48
CA SER A 483 23.06 -38.51 27.14
C SER A 483 22.11 -37.45 26.58
N PRO A 484 20.83 -37.74 26.29
CA PRO A 484 19.89 -36.79 25.70
C PRO A 484 19.05 -36.13 26.80
N GLU A 485 19.44 -34.96 27.29
CA GLU A 485 18.56 -34.11 28.11
C GLU A 485 18.66 -32.64 27.66
N PRO A 486 17.57 -31.86 27.74
CA PRO A 486 17.50 -30.51 27.21
C PRO A 486 18.38 -29.53 28.01
N PRO A 487 18.81 -28.40 27.40
CA PRO A 487 19.67 -27.43 28.06
C PRO A 487 18.96 -26.78 29.26
N VAL A 488 19.75 -26.49 30.30
CA VAL A 488 19.32 -25.76 31.50
C VAL A 488 18.88 -24.34 31.09
N VAL A 489 17.62 -23.98 31.36
CA VAL A 489 17.07 -22.64 31.11
C VAL A 489 17.18 -21.80 32.37
N ALA A 490 17.90 -20.68 32.29
CA ALA A 490 17.84 -19.62 33.29
C ALA A 490 16.96 -18.49 32.76
N THR A 491 15.79 -18.28 33.36
CA THR A 491 14.92 -17.14 33.08
C THR A 491 15.27 -15.98 34.00
N GLY A 492 15.79 -14.89 33.43
CA GLY A 492 16.01 -13.63 34.14
C GLY A 492 14.99 -12.58 33.70
N CYS A 493 14.37 -11.89 34.66
CA CYS A 493 13.58 -10.69 34.41
C CYS A 493 14.50 -9.47 34.59
N MET A 494 14.75 -8.71 33.53
CA MET A 494 15.37 -7.39 33.67
C MET A 494 14.30 -6.44 34.21
N ARG A 495 14.50 -5.93 35.43
CA ARG A 495 13.87 -4.68 35.85
C ARG A 495 14.82 -3.53 35.50
N SER A 496 14.23 -2.50 34.91
CA SER A 496 14.80 -1.34 34.22
C SER A 496 16.09 -0.78 34.78
#